data_AF-A0A9W3PSM0-F1
#
_entry.id   AF-A0A9W3PSM0-F1
#
_cell.length_a   1.000
_cell.length_b   1.000
_cell.length_c   1.000
_cell.angle_alpha   90.00
_cell.angle_beta   90.00
_cell.angle_gamma   90.00
#
_symmetry.space_group_name_H-M   'P 1'
#
loop_
_entity.id
_entity.type
_entity.pdbx_description
1 polymer ?
#
loop_
_entity_poly.entity_id
_entity_poly.type
_entity_poly.pdbx_seq_one_letter_code
_entity_poly.pdbx_strand_id
1 'polypeptide(L)'
;MAEMKERREKYNALLDEAEKQVRAKLTPQFEDLEEGDRILYDAEINDLKTKLLLAANENLSMKYLEKMVNLASKNGKTALELQGYLTGQLAEMVGKSQNLTYIRPQLLTMSKKLTQASQVDDFDGIKAQLNDISQMREVPFAVGQTQSFITDNIGHVAGRYVNNPTKYFEDHSETVEFVEGKIENHKRFGHDLYSE
;
A
#
# COMPACT_ATOMS: atom_id res chain seq x y z
N MET A 1 13.91 -6.61 -31.54
CA MET A 1 14.35 -7.05 -30.18
C MET A 1 14.87 -5.90 -29.32
N ALA A 2 15.66 -4.96 -29.86
CA ALA A 2 16.13 -3.78 -29.09
C ALA A 2 14.97 -2.88 -28.59
N GLU A 3 13.97 -2.64 -29.44
CA GLU A 3 12.78 -1.84 -29.09
C GLU A 3 11.93 -2.45 -27.96
N MET A 4 11.88 -3.78 -27.87
CA MET A 4 11.19 -4.52 -26.80
C MET A 4 11.94 -4.44 -25.47
N LYS A 5 13.27 -4.44 -25.54
CA LYS A 5 14.14 -4.25 -24.38
C LYS A 5 14.01 -2.82 -23.85
N GLU A 6 14.02 -1.83 -24.74
CA GLU A 6 13.87 -0.42 -24.40
C GLU A 6 12.48 -0.08 -23.82
N ARG A 7 11.40 -0.63 -24.39
CA ARG A 7 10.04 -0.47 -23.82
C ARG A 7 9.90 -1.13 -22.45
N ARG A 8 10.53 -2.30 -22.25
CA ARG A 8 10.57 -2.97 -20.94
C ARG A 8 11.39 -2.18 -19.92
N GLU A 9 12.50 -1.59 -20.34
CA GLU A 9 13.32 -0.72 -19.49
C GLU A 9 12.56 0.55 -19.09
N LYS A 10 11.83 1.20 -20.02
CA LYS A 10 10.96 2.34 -19.73
C LYS A 10 9.78 1.98 -18.80
N TYR A 11 9.14 0.84 -19.03
CA TYR A 11 8.07 0.34 -18.17
C TYR A 11 8.57 0.04 -16.75
N ASN A 12 9.71 -0.63 -16.62
CA ASN A 12 10.32 -0.88 -15.31
C ASN A 12 10.73 0.42 -14.61
N ALA A 13 11.25 1.42 -15.34
CA ALA A 13 11.61 2.72 -14.75
C ALA A 13 10.38 3.45 -14.18
N LEU A 14 9.23 3.38 -14.89
CA LEU A 14 7.96 3.94 -14.39
C LEU A 14 7.45 3.18 -13.16
N LEU A 15 7.60 1.85 -13.12
CA LEU A 15 7.26 1.05 -11.95
C LEU A 15 8.20 1.31 -10.77
N ASP A 16 9.48 1.59 -11.01
CA ASP A 16 10.44 1.97 -9.97
C ASP A 16 10.09 3.35 -9.38
N GLU A 17 9.66 4.30 -10.22
CA GLU A 17 9.22 5.62 -9.78
C GLU A 17 7.90 5.54 -8.99
N ALA A 18 6.92 4.77 -9.48
CA ALA A 18 5.67 4.53 -8.77
C ALA A 18 5.91 3.84 -7.42
N GLU A 19 6.79 2.82 -7.38
CA GLU A 19 7.18 2.15 -6.14
C GLU A 19 7.86 3.12 -5.17
N LYS A 20 8.74 3.99 -5.66
CA LYS A 20 9.40 5.01 -4.84
C LYS A 20 8.40 6.00 -4.25
N GLN A 21 7.40 6.45 -5.02
CA GLN A 21 6.36 7.35 -4.53
C GLN A 21 5.45 6.69 -3.49
N VAL A 22 5.07 5.43 -3.70
CA VAL A 22 4.24 4.68 -2.75
C VAL A 22 5.03 4.35 -1.47
N ARG A 23 6.31 3.98 -1.58
CA ARG A 23 7.20 3.80 -0.42
C ARG A 23 7.48 5.10 0.32
N ALA A 24 7.47 6.25 -0.36
CA ALA A 24 7.57 7.55 0.31
C ALA A 24 6.38 7.78 1.26
N LYS A 25 5.19 7.27 0.94
CA LYS A 25 4.02 7.30 1.84
C LYS A 25 4.17 6.39 3.07
N LEU A 26 4.99 5.33 2.99
CA LEU A 26 5.37 4.48 4.13
C LEU A 26 6.41 5.12 5.05
N THR A 27 6.85 6.35 4.78
CA THR A 27 7.81 7.04 5.63
C THR A 27 7.04 7.98 6.54
N PRO A 28 6.50 7.54 7.69
CA PRO A 28 5.99 8.46 8.66
C PRO A 28 7.18 9.23 9.22
N GLN A 29 7.17 10.55 9.05
CA GLN A 29 7.75 11.41 10.07
C GLN A 29 6.73 11.44 11.21
N PHE A 30 6.63 10.36 12.00
CA PHE A 30 5.92 10.47 13.28
C PHE A 30 6.67 11.55 14.05
N GLU A 31 6.00 12.68 14.30
CA GLU A 31 6.56 13.73 15.12
C GLU A 31 6.91 13.12 16.49
N ASP A 32 8.13 13.40 16.94
CA ASP A 32 8.54 12.97 18.26
C ASP A 32 7.71 13.71 19.31
N LEU A 33 7.66 13.15 20.51
CA LEU A 33 7.11 13.87 21.65
C LEU A 33 7.94 15.14 21.90
N GLU A 34 7.30 16.19 22.41
CA GLU A 34 8.04 17.34 22.94
C GLU A 34 9.02 16.87 24.02
N GLU A 35 10.16 17.54 24.17
CA GLU A 35 11.27 17.09 25.02
C GLU A 35 10.83 16.78 26.47
N GLY A 36 9.94 17.59 27.03
CA GLY A 36 9.36 17.35 28.36
C GLY A 36 8.48 16.08 28.43
N ASP A 37 7.63 15.88 27.44
CA ASP A 37 6.75 14.70 27.34
C ASP A 37 7.55 13.43 27.05
N ARG A 38 8.65 13.54 26.30
CA ARG A 38 9.58 12.45 26.03
C ARG A 38 10.25 11.96 27.32
N ILE A 39 10.73 12.87 28.16
CA ILE A 39 11.36 12.53 29.45
C ILE A 39 10.34 11.82 30.37
N LEU A 40 9.11 12.34 30.44
CA LEU A 40 8.04 11.73 31.22
C LEU A 40 7.68 10.33 30.71
N TYR A 41 7.55 10.18 29.39
CA TYR A 41 7.30 8.90 28.73
C TYR A 41 8.41 7.89 29.03
N ASP A 42 9.67 8.26 28.87
CA ASP A 42 10.81 7.36 29.10
C ASP A 42 10.89 6.94 30.58
N ALA A 43 10.63 7.86 31.51
CA ALA A 43 10.56 7.54 32.94
C ALA A 43 9.42 6.56 33.27
N GLU A 44 8.22 6.80 32.73
CA GLU A 44 7.05 5.95 32.97
C GLU A 44 7.20 4.57 32.34
N ILE A 45 7.76 4.47 31.13
CA ILE A 45 8.06 3.20 30.48
C ILE A 45 9.13 2.42 31.25
N ASN A 46 10.18 3.06 31.75
CA ASN A 46 11.22 2.39 32.51
C ASN A 46 10.71 1.89 33.87
N ASP A 47 9.87 2.67 34.55
CA ASP A 47 9.17 2.22 35.76
C ASP A 47 8.27 1.01 35.48
N LEU A 48 7.48 1.05 34.40
CA LEU A 48 6.62 -0.07 34.02
C LEU A 48 7.40 -1.33 33.60
N LYS A 49 8.50 -1.20 32.88
CA LYS A 49 9.43 -2.31 32.58
C LYS A 49 9.96 -2.94 33.86
N THR A 50 10.35 -2.12 34.83
CA THR A 50 10.85 -2.59 36.12
C THR A 50 9.76 -3.32 36.91
N LYS A 51 8.55 -2.76 36.96
CA LYS A 51 7.38 -3.39 37.59
C LYS A 51 6.99 -4.71 36.94
N LEU A 52 7.17 -4.81 35.63
CA LEU A 52 6.92 -6.05 34.88
C LEU A 52 7.94 -7.13 35.23
N LEU A 53 9.23 -6.80 35.31
CA LEU A 53 10.27 -7.73 35.72
C LEU A 53 10.09 -8.23 37.17
N LEU A 54 9.60 -7.35 38.04
CA LEU A 54 9.37 -7.64 39.46
C LEU A 54 7.95 -8.14 39.76
N ALA A 55 7.13 -8.40 38.74
CA ALA A 55 5.74 -8.77 38.93
C ALA A 55 5.62 -10.15 39.60
N ALA A 56 4.82 -10.22 40.67
CA ALA A 56 4.65 -11.43 41.46
C ALA A 56 3.82 -12.52 40.77
N ASN A 57 3.06 -12.19 39.72
CA ASN A 57 2.25 -13.14 38.95
C ASN A 57 1.92 -12.62 37.55
N GLU A 58 1.48 -13.53 36.68
CA GLU A 58 1.15 -13.26 35.27
C GLU A 58 0.07 -12.19 35.09
N ASN A 59 -0.94 -12.13 35.98
CA ASN A 59 -2.00 -11.12 35.90
C ASN A 59 -1.47 -9.69 36.12
N LEU A 60 -0.53 -9.52 37.06
CA LEU A 60 0.14 -8.24 37.28
C LEU A 60 1.04 -7.88 36.09
N SER A 61 1.79 -8.84 35.55
CA SER A 61 2.62 -8.61 34.37
C SER A 61 1.77 -8.17 33.16
N MET A 62 0.63 -8.82 32.94
CA MET A 62 -0.33 -8.46 31.90
C MET A 62 -0.89 -7.05 32.08
N LYS A 63 -1.23 -6.66 33.31
CA LYS A 63 -1.70 -5.29 33.60
C LYS A 63 -0.63 -4.23 33.34
N TYR A 64 0.64 -4.53 33.63
CA TYR A 64 1.74 -3.61 33.33
C TYR A 64 2.03 -3.51 31.83
N LEU A 65 2.00 -4.64 31.11
CA LEU A 65 2.07 -4.64 29.63
C LEU A 65 0.96 -3.80 29.02
N GLU A 66 -0.27 -3.95 29.49
CA GLU A 66 -1.41 -3.20 28.98
C GLU A 66 -1.21 -1.69 29.17
N LYS A 67 -0.72 -1.27 30.35
CA LYS A 67 -0.40 0.14 30.61
C LYS A 67 0.69 0.67 29.69
N MET A 68 1.76 -0.10 29.49
CA MET A 68 2.84 0.28 28.56
C MET A 68 2.31 0.46 27.14
N VAL A 69 1.50 -0.50 26.68
CA VAL A 69 0.89 -0.46 25.35
C VAL A 69 -0.04 0.73 25.21
N ASN A 70 -0.85 1.04 26.22
CA ASN A 70 -1.75 2.19 26.21
C ASN A 70 -0.99 3.52 26.13
N LEU A 71 0.12 3.66 26.85
CA LEU A 71 0.98 4.86 26.79
C LEU A 71 1.65 5.00 25.44
N ALA A 72 2.32 3.95 24.97
CA ALA A 72 3.05 3.98 23.70
C ALA A 72 2.12 4.10 22.48
N SER A 73 0.89 3.59 22.55
CA SER A 73 -0.08 3.69 21.44
C SER A 73 -0.58 5.12 21.14
N LYS A 74 -0.23 6.10 21.97
CA LYS A 74 -0.63 7.51 21.76
C LYS A 74 0.21 8.21 20.68
N ASN A 75 1.41 7.73 20.39
CA ASN A 75 2.30 8.28 19.37
C ASN A 75 2.90 7.12 18.55
N GLY A 76 2.91 7.25 17.22
CA GLY A 76 3.37 6.16 16.34
C GLY A 76 4.86 5.84 16.47
N LYS A 77 5.70 6.81 16.83
CA LYS A 77 7.13 6.62 17.11
C LYS A 77 7.33 5.80 18.39
N THR A 78 6.64 6.17 19.47
CA THR A 78 6.70 5.42 20.73
C THR A 78 6.12 4.01 20.59
N ALA A 79 5.07 3.85 19.80
CA ALA A 79 4.48 2.54 19.50
C ALA A 79 5.47 1.64 18.76
N LEU A 80 6.17 2.18 17.75
CA LEU A 80 7.21 1.47 16.99
C LEU A 80 8.38 1.03 17.89
N GLU A 81 8.86 1.92 18.75
CA GLU A 81 9.93 1.62 19.71
C GLU A 81 9.52 0.50 20.68
N LEU A 82 8.26 0.48 21.11
CA LEU A 82 7.76 -0.52 22.06
C LEU A 82 7.52 -1.90 21.42
N GLN A 83 7.28 -1.99 20.11
CA GLN A 83 7.01 -3.27 19.43
C GLN A 83 8.11 -4.30 19.62
N GLY A 84 9.38 -3.89 19.54
CA GLY A 84 10.52 -4.77 19.74
C GLY A 84 10.55 -5.37 21.15
N TYR A 85 10.33 -4.51 22.16
CA TYR A 85 10.27 -4.95 23.55
C TYR A 85 9.07 -5.87 23.81
N LEU A 86 7.88 -5.50 23.32
CA LEU A 86 6.67 -6.32 23.48
C LEU A 86 6.86 -7.70 22.85
N THR A 87 7.46 -7.79 21.66
CA THR A 87 7.70 -9.07 20.98
C THR A 87 8.56 -10.03 21.81
N GLY A 88 9.61 -9.52 22.47
CA GLY A 88 10.43 -10.32 23.39
C GLY A 88 9.63 -10.81 24.60
N GLN A 89 8.84 -9.94 25.22
CA GLN A 89 8.01 -10.28 26.37
C GLN A 89 6.87 -11.24 26.02
N LEU A 90 6.31 -11.13 24.82
CA LEU A 90 5.31 -12.05 24.28
C LEU A 90 5.86 -13.49 24.19
N ALA A 91 7.06 -13.64 23.63
CA ALA A 91 7.71 -14.94 23.51
C ALA A 91 7.99 -15.57 24.89
N GLU A 92 8.42 -14.76 25.85
CA GLU A 92 8.70 -15.19 27.21
C GLU A 92 7.43 -15.61 27.97
N MET A 93 6.37 -14.81 27.91
CA MET A 93 5.10 -15.12 28.60
C MET A 93 4.37 -16.31 27.99
N VAL A 94 4.37 -16.45 26.66
CA VAL A 94 3.81 -17.63 25.99
C VAL A 94 4.66 -18.87 26.27
N GLY A 95 5.97 -18.74 26.45
CA GLY A 95 6.83 -19.86 26.80
C GLY A 95 6.67 -20.35 28.24
N LYS A 96 6.38 -19.44 29.18
CA LYS A 96 6.34 -19.73 30.63
C LYS A 96 4.94 -19.90 31.21
N SER A 97 3.90 -19.38 30.56
CA SER A 97 2.55 -19.35 31.14
C SER A 97 1.88 -20.72 31.16
N GLN A 98 1.31 -21.06 32.32
CA GLN A 98 0.44 -22.22 32.48
C GLN A 98 -0.99 -21.98 31.98
N ASN A 99 -1.35 -20.73 31.68
CA ASN A 99 -2.71 -20.29 31.36
C ASN A 99 -2.81 -19.64 29.96
N LEU A 100 -2.14 -20.29 29.00
CA LEU A 100 -1.99 -19.83 27.61
C LEU A 100 -3.29 -19.47 26.90
N THR A 101 -4.37 -20.20 27.19
CA THR A 101 -5.69 -19.98 26.57
C THR A 101 -6.25 -18.59 26.91
N TYR A 102 -5.97 -18.08 28.11
CA TYR A 102 -6.45 -16.78 28.56
C TYR A 102 -5.51 -15.63 28.18
N ILE A 103 -4.20 -15.89 28.17
CA ILE A 103 -3.18 -14.85 27.96
C ILE A 103 -2.97 -14.53 26.48
N ARG A 104 -2.99 -15.53 25.58
CA ARG A 104 -2.78 -15.32 24.13
C ARG A 104 -3.70 -14.27 23.51
N PRO A 105 -5.03 -14.28 23.74
CA PRO A 105 -5.93 -13.28 23.14
C PRO A 105 -5.61 -11.86 23.58
N GLN A 106 -5.25 -11.65 24.85
CA GLN A 106 -4.91 -10.32 25.38
C GLN A 106 -3.61 -9.81 24.79
N LEU A 107 -2.59 -10.66 24.76
CA LEU A 107 -1.31 -10.40 24.13
C LEU A 107 -1.44 -10.06 22.64
N LEU A 108 -2.28 -10.79 21.91
CA LEU A 108 -2.59 -10.49 20.51
C LEU A 108 -3.27 -9.13 20.34
N THR A 109 -4.19 -8.79 21.25
CA THR A 109 -4.88 -7.49 21.23
C THR A 109 -3.90 -6.34 21.46
N MET A 110 -2.99 -6.48 22.42
CA MET A 110 -1.93 -5.51 22.70
C MET A 110 -0.99 -5.32 21.51
N SER A 111 -0.57 -6.43 20.88
CA SER A 111 0.26 -6.41 19.69
C SER A 111 -0.43 -5.66 18.54
N LYS A 112 -1.70 -5.99 18.24
CA LYS A 112 -2.49 -5.29 17.21
C LYS A 112 -2.60 -3.80 17.48
N LYS A 113 -2.82 -3.40 18.73
CA LYS A 113 -2.95 -2.00 19.12
C LYS A 113 -1.67 -1.21 18.86
N LEU A 114 -0.50 -1.77 19.18
CA LEU A 114 0.79 -1.13 18.84
C LEU A 114 1.05 -1.11 17.34
N THR A 115 0.69 -2.17 16.62
CA THR A 115 0.83 -2.21 15.15
C THR A 115 -0.01 -1.14 14.48
N GLN A 116 -1.27 -0.97 14.88
CA GLN A 116 -2.14 0.07 14.33
C GLN A 116 -1.63 1.47 14.68
N ALA A 117 -1.17 1.68 15.91
CA ALA A 117 -0.64 2.99 16.33
C ALA A 117 0.66 3.36 15.60
N SER A 118 1.48 2.38 15.19
CA SER A 118 2.74 2.62 14.47
C SER A 118 2.58 2.62 12.94
N GLN A 119 1.37 2.44 12.43
CA GLN A 119 1.08 2.44 10.99
C GLN A 119 0.85 3.88 10.52
N VAL A 120 1.34 4.18 9.31
CA VAL A 120 0.93 5.41 8.59
C VAL A 120 -0.56 5.35 8.27
N ASP A 121 -1.18 6.51 8.10
CA ASP A 121 -2.53 6.58 7.55
C ASP A 121 -2.60 5.83 6.21
N ASP A 122 -3.69 5.08 6.01
CA ASP A 122 -3.91 4.22 4.85
C ASP A 122 -2.82 3.16 4.60
N PHE A 123 -2.18 2.64 5.67
CA PHE A 123 -1.17 1.58 5.55
C PHE A 123 -1.61 0.36 4.73
N ASP A 124 -2.86 -0.08 4.90
CA ASP A 124 -3.41 -1.20 4.12
C ASP A 124 -3.60 -0.85 2.64
N GLY A 125 -4.00 0.39 2.32
CA GLY A 125 -4.08 0.88 0.94
C GLY A 125 -2.70 1.03 0.29
N ILE A 126 -1.70 1.49 1.04
CA ILE A 126 -0.30 1.56 0.58
C ILE A 126 0.25 0.15 0.32
N LYS A 127 -0.06 -0.82 1.19
CA LYS A 127 0.33 -2.22 1.01
C LYS A 127 -0.33 -2.84 -0.23
N ALA A 128 -1.61 -2.54 -0.47
CA ALA A 128 -2.32 -2.96 -1.67
C ALA A 128 -1.66 -2.36 -2.94
N GLN A 129 -1.35 -1.06 -2.94
CA GLN A 129 -0.68 -0.39 -4.06
C GLN A 129 0.71 -1.00 -4.36
N LEU A 130 1.50 -1.32 -3.34
CA LEU A 130 2.79 -2.01 -3.54
C LEU A 130 2.62 -3.42 -4.09
N ASN A 131 1.60 -4.14 -3.63
CA ASN A 131 1.28 -5.46 -4.15
C ASN A 131 0.84 -5.40 -5.62
N ASP A 132 0.03 -4.42 -6.00
CA ASP A 132 -0.39 -4.21 -7.40
C ASP A 132 0.81 -3.90 -8.29
N ILE A 133 1.76 -3.05 -7.84
CA ILE A 133 3.01 -2.78 -8.55
C ILE A 133 3.85 -4.05 -8.71
N SER A 134 3.94 -4.89 -7.66
CA SER A 134 4.65 -6.17 -7.73
C SER A 134 3.99 -7.13 -8.71
N GLN A 135 2.67 -7.23 -8.69
CA GLN A 135 1.92 -8.05 -9.65
C GLN A 135 2.14 -7.55 -11.09
N MET A 136 2.14 -6.23 -11.33
CA MET A 136 2.45 -5.63 -12.62
C MET A 136 3.87 -5.92 -13.14
N ARG A 137 4.83 -6.24 -12.24
CA ARG A 137 6.19 -6.70 -12.59
C ARG A 137 6.24 -8.19 -12.91
N GLU A 138 5.44 -9.01 -12.22
CA GLU A 138 5.42 -10.47 -12.34
C GLU A 138 4.53 -10.97 -13.49
N VAL A 139 3.55 -10.17 -13.92
CA VAL A 139 2.78 -10.47 -15.13
C VAL A 139 3.75 -10.54 -16.31
N PRO A 140 3.71 -11.63 -17.11
CA PRO A 140 4.51 -11.70 -18.33
C PRO A 140 4.28 -10.43 -19.14
N PHE A 141 5.34 -9.75 -19.58
CA PHE A 141 5.26 -8.67 -20.57
C PHE A 141 4.87 -9.30 -21.92
N ALA A 142 3.65 -9.80 -21.96
CA ALA A 142 3.00 -10.36 -23.09
C ALA A 142 2.25 -9.19 -23.72
N VAL A 143 2.72 -8.81 -24.90
CA VAL A 143 1.95 -8.04 -25.90
C VAL A 143 0.49 -8.55 -26.00
N GLY A 144 0.20 -9.78 -25.58
CA GLY A 144 -1.13 -10.40 -25.57
C GLY A 144 -2.18 -9.83 -24.59
N GLN A 145 -1.85 -9.19 -23.46
CA GLN A 145 -2.92 -8.67 -22.56
C GLN A 145 -3.45 -7.31 -23.01
N THR A 146 -2.60 -6.37 -23.43
CA THR A 146 -3.08 -5.15 -24.10
C THR A 146 -3.70 -5.48 -25.45
N GLN A 147 -3.17 -6.46 -26.20
CA GLN A 147 -3.79 -6.85 -27.47
C GLN A 147 -5.10 -7.61 -27.29
N SER A 148 -5.26 -8.49 -26.29
CA SER A 148 -6.58 -9.11 -26.01
C SER A 148 -7.57 -8.10 -25.47
N PHE A 149 -7.17 -7.19 -24.58
CA PHE A 149 -8.07 -6.13 -24.10
C PHE A 149 -8.50 -5.16 -25.22
N ILE A 150 -7.61 -4.86 -26.16
CA ILE A 150 -7.91 -4.06 -27.36
C ILE A 150 -8.75 -4.86 -28.36
N THR A 151 -8.45 -6.14 -28.60
CA THR A 151 -9.17 -6.98 -29.58
C THR A 151 -10.55 -7.39 -29.07
N ASP A 152 -10.72 -7.64 -27.77
CA ASP A 152 -12.01 -7.95 -27.15
C ASP A 152 -12.91 -6.70 -27.08
N ASN A 153 -12.35 -5.51 -26.82
CA ASN A 153 -13.12 -4.27 -26.89
C ASN A 153 -13.50 -3.88 -28.33
N ILE A 154 -12.56 -3.98 -29.28
CA ILE A 154 -12.85 -3.74 -30.71
C ILE A 154 -13.83 -4.80 -31.22
N GLY A 155 -13.71 -6.06 -30.80
CA GLY A 155 -14.61 -7.15 -31.15
C GLY A 155 -16.02 -6.96 -30.60
N HIS A 156 -16.17 -6.47 -29.37
CA HIS A 156 -17.49 -6.14 -28.79
C HIS A 156 -18.14 -4.90 -29.41
N VAL A 157 -17.36 -3.89 -29.78
CA VAL A 157 -17.87 -2.72 -30.50
C VAL A 157 -18.25 -3.10 -31.92
N ALA A 158 -17.36 -3.76 -32.67
CA ALA A 158 -17.65 -4.26 -34.01
C ALA A 158 -18.86 -5.20 -34.00
N GLY A 159 -18.93 -6.12 -33.03
CA GLY A 159 -20.03 -7.05 -32.77
C GLY A 159 -21.39 -6.38 -32.61
N ARG A 160 -21.45 -5.22 -31.95
CA ARG A 160 -22.68 -4.44 -31.76
C ARG A 160 -23.21 -3.79 -33.05
N TYR A 161 -22.34 -3.54 -34.02
CA TYR A 161 -22.69 -2.83 -35.26
C TYR A 161 -22.55 -3.70 -36.53
N VAL A 162 -22.16 -4.98 -36.43
CA VAL A 162 -22.05 -5.90 -37.60
C VAL A 162 -23.30 -5.91 -38.47
N ASN A 163 -24.48 -5.92 -37.83
CA ASN A 163 -25.77 -5.96 -38.53
C ASN A 163 -26.35 -4.58 -38.86
N ASN A 164 -25.73 -3.50 -38.38
CA ASN A 164 -26.14 -2.12 -38.68
C ASN A 164 -24.94 -1.16 -38.58
N PRO A 165 -24.02 -1.19 -39.57
CA PRO A 165 -22.79 -0.42 -39.53
C PRO A 165 -23.04 1.09 -39.57
N THR A 166 -24.15 1.54 -40.19
CA THR A 166 -24.53 2.97 -40.25
C THR A 166 -24.72 3.57 -38.85
N LYS A 167 -25.25 2.78 -37.91
CA LYS A 167 -25.49 3.22 -36.54
C LYS A 167 -24.20 3.52 -35.75
N TYR A 168 -23.08 2.89 -36.12
CA TYR A 168 -21.78 3.23 -35.54
C TYR A 168 -21.36 4.66 -35.88
N PHE A 169 -21.58 5.08 -37.14
CA PHE A 169 -21.23 6.42 -37.61
C PHE A 169 -22.16 7.49 -37.02
N GLU A 170 -23.41 7.14 -36.73
CA GLU A 170 -24.35 8.01 -36.01
C GLU A 170 -23.93 8.19 -34.53
N ASP A 171 -23.67 7.07 -33.82
CA ASP A 171 -23.35 7.07 -32.39
C ASP A 171 -21.94 7.59 -32.07
N HIS A 172 -21.02 7.59 -33.06
CA HIS A 172 -19.63 8.04 -32.91
C HIS A 172 -19.25 9.16 -33.89
N SER A 173 -20.23 9.99 -34.26
CA SER A 173 -20.07 11.09 -35.23
C SER A 173 -18.90 12.03 -34.91
N GLU A 174 -18.68 12.39 -33.65
CA GLU A 174 -17.53 13.21 -33.23
C GLU A 174 -16.17 12.53 -33.53
N THR A 175 -16.09 11.21 -33.36
CA THR A 175 -14.86 10.45 -33.65
C THR A 175 -14.63 10.34 -35.15
N VAL A 176 -15.71 10.21 -35.92
CA VAL A 176 -15.67 10.14 -37.39
C VAL A 176 -15.22 11.49 -37.96
N GLU A 177 -15.83 12.60 -37.54
CA GLU A 177 -15.44 13.95 -37.96
C GLU A 177 -13.97 14.25 -37.62
N PHE A 178 -13.50 13.82 -36.44
CA PHE A 178 -12.11 13.98 -36.04
C PHE A 178 -11.15 13.21 -36.95
N VAL A 179 -11.48 11.96 -37.30
CA VAL A 179 -10.64 11.13 -38.17
C VAL A 179 -10.68 11.63 -39.62
N GLU A 180 -11.86 12.01 -40.12
CA GLU A 180 -12.00 12.59 -41.47
C GLU A 180 -11.25 13.91 -41.60
N GLY A 181 -11.34 14.80 -40.59
CA GLY A 181 -10.56 16.03 -40.52
C GLY A 181 -9.05 15.78 -40.51
N LYS A 182 -8.59 14.75 -39.80
CA LYS A 182 -7.17 14.34 -39.82
C LYS A 182 -6.72 13.81 -41.17
N ILE A 183 -7.53 12.99 -41.83
CA ILE A 183 -7.22 12.45 -43.16
C ILE A 183 -7.17 13.58 -44.19
N GLU A 184 -8.10 14.52 -44.13
CA GLU A 184 -8.14 15.67 -45.05
C GLU A 184 -6.95 16.61 -44.81
N ASN A 185 -6.62 16.91 -43.56
CA ASN A 185 -5.44 17.70 -43.22
C ASN A 185 -4.14 17.02 -43.65
N HIS A 186 -4.01 15.71 -43.46
CA HIS A 186 -2.82 14.99 -43.88
C HIS A 186 -2.68 14.96 -45.41
N LYS A 187 -3.79 14.84 -46.15
CA LYS A 187 -3.79 14.93 -47.62
C LYS A 187 -3.43 16.34 -48.12
N ARG A 188 -3.84 17.40 -47.41
CA ARG A 188 -3.60 18.79 -47.82
C ARG A 188 -2.24 19.32 -47.40
N PHE A 189 -1.71 18.91 -46.25
CA PHE A 189 -0.53 19.52 -45.63
C PHE A 189 0.61 18.54 -45.38
N GLY A 190 0.41 17.23 -45.60
CA GLY A 190 1.42 16.20 -45.37
C GLY A 190 1.74 15.94 -43.89
N HIS A 191 1.05 16.60 -42.96
CA HIS A 191 1.18 16.44 -41.51
C HIS A 191 -0.14 16.79 -40.82
N ASP A 192 -0.27 16.40 -39.56
CA ASP A 192 -1.50 16.56 -38.77
C ASP A 192 -1.46 17.87 -37.96
N LEU A 193 -2.43 18.76 -38.19
CA LEU A 193 -2.54 20.09 -37.56
C LEU A 193 -3.17 20.07 -36.16
N TYR A 194 -3.68 18.93 -35.71
CA TYR A 194 -4.26 18.77 -34.36
C TYR A 194 -3.22 18.44 -33.28
N SER A 195 -1.93 18.67 -33.56
CA SER A 195 -0.83 18.40 -32.63
C SER A 195 -0.39 19.70 -31.97
N GLU A 196 -1.04 20.07 -30.85
CA GLU A 196 -0.37 20.82 -29.78
C GLU A 196 0.20 19.82 -28.75
#